data_AF-A0A7C2YBV3-F1
#
_entry.id   AF-A0A7C2YBV3-F1
#
_cell.length_a   1.000
_cell.length_b   1.000
_cell.length_c   1.000
_cell.angle_alpha   90.00
_cell.angle_beta   90.00
_cell.angle_gamma   90.00
#
_symmetry.space_group_name_H-M   'P 1'
#
loop_
_entity.id
_entity.type
_entity.pdbx_description
1 polymer ?
#
loop_
_entity_poly.entity_id
_entity_poly.type
_entity_poly.pdbx_seq_one_letter_code
_entity_poly.pdbx_strand_id
1 'polypeptide(L)' 'MSYLKPCISYHEGRHVIFYRLTIEKIEIIRVLHDSLDFPRHLQQN' A
#
# COMPACT_ATOMS: atom_id res chain seq x y z
N MET A 1 14.44 14.17 7.69
CA MET A 1 13.04 13.77 7.94
C MET A 1 12.39 13.43 6.60
N SER A 2 12.29 12.15 6.25
CA SER A 2 11.74 11.70 4.98
C SER A 2 10.21 11.65 5.07
N TYR A 3 9.54 12.58 4.38
CA TYR A 3 8.09 12.58 4.27
C TYR A 3 7.65 11.34 3.48
N LEU A 4 7.04 10.37 4.17
CA LEU A 4 6.33 9.28 3.52
C LEU A 4 5.19 9.91 2.71
N LYS A 5 5.31 9.91 1.38
CA LYS A 5 4.20 10.28 0.49
C LYS A 5 2.98 9.43 0.88
N PRO A 6 1.78 10.03 1.00
CA PRO A 6 0.59 9.26 1.30
C PRO A 6 0.38 8.23 0.18
N CYS A 7 0.47 6.95 0.55
CA CYS A 7 0.17 5.82 -0.31
C CYS A 7 -1.26 5.38 -0.02
N ILE A 8 -2.05 5.17 -1.06
CA ILE A 8 -3.41 4.64 -0.94
C ILE A 8 -3.33 3.13 -1.05
N SER A 9 -4.17 2.42 -0.30
CA SER A 9 -4.32 0.97 -0.38
C SER A 9 -5.74 0.60 -0.80
N TYR A 10 -5.87 -0.35 -1.72
CA TYR A 10 -7.14 -0.96 -2.12
C TYR A 10 -7.07 -2.47 -1.94
N HIS A 11 -8.08 -3.04 -1.27
CA HIS A 11 -8.17 -4.47 -1.04
C HIS A 11 -9.10 -5.10 -2.08
N GLU A 12 -8.62 -6.15 -2.76
CA GLU A 12 -9.40 -6.94 -3.69
C GLU A 12 -9.14 -8.43 -3.43
N GLY A 13 -10.17 -9.13 -2.94
CA GLY A 13 -10.04 -10.51 -2.49
C GLY A 13 -8.91 -10.69 -1.46
N ARG A 14 -7.93 -11.53 -1.80
CA ARG A 14 -6.74 -11.83 -0.98
C ARG A 14 -5.53 -10.98 -1.32
N HIS A 15 -5.71 -9.84 -1.99
CA HIS A 15 -4.62 -8.95 -2.36
C HIS A 15 -4.84 -7.53 -1.86
N VAL A 16 -3.74 -6.85 -1.54
CA VAL A 16 -3.69 -5.43 -1.21
C VAL A 16 -2.85 -4.73 -2.25
N ILE A 17 -3.46 -3.77 -2.94
CA ILE A 17 -2.84 -2.96 -3.97
C ILE A 17 -2.46 -1.63 -3.35
N PHE A 18 -1.17 -1.35 -3.25
CA PHE A 18 -0.63 -0.05 -2.89
C PHE A 18 -0.39 0.77 -4.13
N TYR A 19 -0.95 1.97 -4.18
CA TYR A 19 -0.80 2.86 -5.31
C TYR A 19 -0.75 4.32 -4.86
N ARG A 20 -0.32 5.19 -5.78
CA ARG A 20 -0.46 6.63 -5.65
C ARG A 20 -1.14 7.21 -6.87
N LEU A 21 -1.87 8.30 -6.65
CA LEU A 21 -2.41 9.11 -7.73
C LEU A 21 -1.36 10.16 -8.11
N THR A 22 -1.10 10.27 -9.41
CA THR A 22 -0.42 11.41 -10.00
C THR A 22 -1.44 12.22 -10.80
N ILE A 23 -1.05 13.39 -11.31
CA ILE A 23 -1.94 14.22 -12.12
C ILE A 23 -2.40 13.48 -13.39
N GLU A 24 -1.56 12.60 -13.93
CA GLU A 24 -1.77 11.98 -15.25
C GLU A 24 -2.25 10.53 -15.17
N LYS A 25 -1.93 9.82 -14.08
CA LYS A 25 -2.16 8.37 -13.98
C LYS A 25 -2.16 7.84 -12.55
N ILE A 26 -2.64 6.62 -12.42
CA ILE A 26 -2.46 5.78 -11.23
C ILE A 26 -1.14 5.03 -11.36
N GLU A 27 -0.31 5.09 -10.33
CA GLU A 27 0.94 4.34 -10.27
C GLU A 27 0.83 3.26 -9.19
N ILE A 28 0.84 1.99 -9.62
CA ILE A 28 0.87 0.84 -8.72
C ILE A 28 2.28 0.69 -8.17
N ILE A 29 2.41 0.77 -6.85
CA ILE A 29 3.68 0.69 -6.13
C ILE A 29 3.97 -0.76 -5.74
N ARG A 30 2.95 -1.49 -5.27
CA ARG A 30 3.08 -2.87 -4.83
C ARG A 30 1.73 -3.58 -4.83
N VAL A 31 1.74 -4.87 -5.15
CA VAL A 31 0.61 -5.77 -4.89
C VAL A 31 1.10 -6.82 -3.91
N LEU A 32 0.45 -6.90 -2.75
CA LEU A 32 0.73 -7.89 -1.72
C LEU A 32 -0.40 -8.91 -1.65
N HIS A 33 -0.08 -10.17 -1.44
CA HIS A 33 -1.06 -11.17 -1.04
C HIS A 33 -1.30 -11.08 0.48
N ASP A 34 -2.49 -11.37 0.96
CA ASP A 34 -2.90 -11.30 2.37
C ASP A 34 -2.08 -12.21 3.30
N SER A 35 -1.48 -13.26 2.74
CA SER A 35 -0.57 -14.17 3.43
C SER A 35 0.81 -13.55 3.72
N LEU A 36 1.15 -12.40 3.13
CA LEU A 36 2.33 -11.62 3.53
C LEU A 36 1.98 -10.81 4.77
N ASP A 37 2.01 -11.48 5.93
CA ASP A 37 2.07 -11.02 7.33
C ASP A 37 1.88 -9.50 7.55
N PHE A 38 0.76 -8.96 7.10
CA PHE A 38 0.37 -7.55 7.19
C PHE A 38 0.35 -7.00 8.64
N PRO A 39 0.04 -7.79 9.69
CA PRO A 39 0.04 -7.31 11.07
C PRO A 39 1.44 -6.96 11.61
N ARG A 40 2.53 -7.50 11.06
CA ARG A 40 3.86 -7.40 11.67
C ARG A 40 4.61 -6.10 11.39
N HIS A 41 4.11 -5.25 10.50
CA HIS A 41 4.76 -3.98 10.15
C HIS A 41 3.92 -2.74 10.51
N LEU A 42 2.74 -2.94 11.11
CA LEU A 42 1.82 -1.88 11.52
C LEU A 42 1.48 -1.94 13.01
N GLN A 43 2.30 -2.62 13.82
CA GLN A 43 2.28 -2.41 15.26
C GLN A 43 2.82 -1.02 15.55
N GLN A 44 1.86 -0.16 15.87
CA GLN A 44 1.98 1.18 16.41
C GLN A 44 2.93 1.16 17.63
N ASN A 45 3.93 2.02 17.61
CA ASN A 45 4.38 2.72 18.81
C ASN A 45 3.81 4.14 18.73
#